data_AF-A0A2K1RA13-F1
#
_entry.id   AF-A0A2K1RA13-F1
#
_cell.length_a   1.000
_cell.length_b   1.000
_cell.length_c   1.000
_cell.angle_alpha   90.00
_cell.angle_beta   90.00
_cell.angle_gamma   90.00
#
_symmetry.space_group_name_H-M   'P 1'
#
loop_
_entity.id
_entity.type
_entity.pdbx_description
1 polymer ?
#
loop_
_entity_poly.entity_id
_entity_poly.type
_entity_poly.pdbx_seq_one_letter_code
_entity_poly.pdbx_strand_id
1 'polypeptide(L)' 'MLVSCTWKTIAGPVLYLAYVLQERGSLSEVVDPELGSEYSSGEAMVILNVALLCTNASPTLRPTRSQVASLLEGQTSV' A
#
# COMPACT_ATOMS: atom_id res chain seq x y z
N MET A 1 10.97 -17.16 -18.15
CA MET A 1 10.81 -15.82 -18.75
C MET A 1 9.35 -15.37 -18.90
N LEU A 2 8.33 -16.25 -18.83
CA LEU A 2 6.92 -15.86 -18.99
C LEU A 2 6.19 -15.46 -17.68
N VAL A 3 6.72 -15.78 -16.50
CA VAL A 3 6.07 -15.46 -15.21
C VAL A 3 6.40 -14.03 -14.73
N SER A 4 7.44 -13.41 -15.30
CA SER A 4 7.87 -12.03 -14.98
C SER A 4 7.06 -10.97 -15.72
N CYS A 5 6.44 -11.33 -16.85
CA CYS A 5 5.70 -10.40 -17.70
C CYS A 5 4.23 -10.26 -17.29
N THR A 6 3.59 -11.30 -16.75
CA THR A 6 2.18 -11.24 -16.35
C THR A 6 1.97 -10.48 -15.04
N TRP A 7 2.87 -10.63 -14.05
CA TRP A 7 2.79 -9.87 -12.79
C TRP A 7 2.94 -8.35 -13.02
N LYS A 8 3.79 -7.97 -13.98
CA LYS A 8 4.05 -6.56 -14.31
C LYS A 8 2.85 -5.86 -14.97
N THR A 9 1.96 -6.62 -15.61
CA THR A 9 0.77 -6.11 -16.29
C THR A 9 -0.45 -6.01 -15.37
N ILE A 10 -0.52 -6.81 -14.29
CA ILE A 10 -1.67 -6.84 -13.36
C ILE A 10 -1.44 -5.93 -12.14
N ALA A 11 -0.21 -5.83 -11.63
CA ALA A 11 0.10 -4.99 -10.46
C ALA A 11 0.21 -3.48 -10.79
N GLY A 12 0.49 -3.14 -12.06
CA GLY A 12 0.60 -1.76 -12.54
C GLY A 12 -0.66 -0.90 -12.36
N PRO A 13 -1.86 -1.33 -12.79
CA PRO A 13 -3.06 -0.51 -12.69
C PRO A 13 -3.51 -0.23 -11.25
N VAL A 14 -3.40 -1.21 -10.34
CA VAL A 14 -3.81 -1.04 -8.94
C VAL A 14 -2.87 -0.10 -8.20
N LEU A 15 -1.55 -0.26 -8.37
CA LEU A 15 -0.58 0.64 -7.74
C LEU A 15 -0.71 2.06 -8.29
N TYR A 16 -0.92 2.22 -9.59
CA TYR A 16 -1.16 3.52 -10.22
C TYR A 16 -2.43 4.18 -9.65
N LEU A 17 -3.53 3.44 -9.54
CA LEU A 17 -4.77 3.92 -8.93
C LEU A 17 -4.55 4.36 -7.48
N ALA A 18 -3.81 3.57 -6.69
CA ALA A 18 -3.49 3.91 -5.32
C ALA A 18 -2.70 5.22 -5.20
N TYR A 19 -1.72 5.47 -6.09
CA TYR A 19 -1.00 6.75 -6.13
C TYR A 19 -1.92 7.93 -6.47
N VAL A 20 -2.77 7.79 -7.49
CA VAL A 20 -3.72 8.84 -7.89
C VAL A 20 -4.71 9.15 -6.76
N LEU A 21 -5.20 8.13 -6.06
CA LEU A 21 -6.10 8.29 -4.93
C LEU A 21 -5.41 8.88 -3.70
N GLN A 22 -4.13 8.54 -3.46
CA GLN A 22 -3.33 9.16 -2.41
C GLN A 22 -3.18 10.67 -2.64
N GLU A 23 -2.84 11.10 -3.87
CA GLU A 23 -2.73 12.52 -4.22
C GLU A 23 -4.07 13.28 -4.07
N ARG A 24 -5.19 12.59 -4.26
CA ARG A 24 -6.54 13.14 -4.11
C ARG A 24 -7.06 13.12 -2.66
N GLY A 25 -6.36 12.44 -1.75
CA GLY A 25 -6.82 12.25 -0.37
C GLY A 25 -7.94 11.19 -0.20
N SER A 26 -8.21 10.38 -1.24
CA SER A 26 -9.26 9.36 -1.26
C SER A 26 -8.69 7.93 -1.25
N LEU A 27 -7.56 7.72 -0.56
CA LEU A 27 -6.87 6.42 -0.57
C LEU A 27 -7.74 5.25 -0.07
N SER A 28 -8.76 5.52 0.74
CA SER A 28 -9.74 4.53 1.22
C SER A 28 -10.55 3.85 0.11
N GLU A 29 -10.66 4.44 -1.08
CA GLU A 29 -11.35 3.82 -2.23
C GLU A 29 -10.61 2.58 -2.78
N VAL A 30 -9.35 2.38 -2.38
CA VAL A 30 -8.56 1.18 -2.73
C VAL A 30 -8.96 -0.04 -1.89
N VAL A 31 -9.61 0.16 -0.74
CA VAL A 31 -9.94 -0.93 0.17
C VAL A 31 -10.95 -1.87 -0.48
N ASP A 32 -10.72 -3.18 -0.33
CA ASP A 32 -11.60 -4.22 -0.85
C ASP A 32 -13.02 -4.06 -0.26
N PRO A 33 -14.07 -3.87 -1.10
CA PRO A 33 -15.44 -3.78 -0.64
C PRO A 33 -15.93 -5.02 0.11
N GLU A 34 -15.35 -6.21 -0.15
CA GLU A 34 -15.73 -7.45 0.52
C GLU A 34 -15.32 -7.50 2.00
N LEU A 35 -14.41 -6.63 2.44
CA LEU A 35 -14.07 -6.46 3.86
C LEU A 35 -15.20 -5.82 4.68
N GLY A 36 -16.19 -5.21 4.02
CA GLY A 36 -17.38 -4.64 4.66
C GLY A 36 -17.03 -3.66 5.79
N SER A 37 -17.50 -3.96 7.00
CA SER A 37 -17.21 -3.21 8.23
C SER A 37 -16.26 -3.95 9.18
N GLU A 38 -15.59 -5.00 8.72
CA GLU A 38 -14.73 -5.86 9.55
C GLU A 38 -13.29 -5.31 9.69
N TYR A 39 -13.10 -4.00 9.51
CA TYR A 39 -11.80 -3.35 9.66
C TYR A 39 -11.95 -1.92 10.18
N SER A 40 -10.91 -1.44 10.86
CA SER A 40 -10.80 -0.02 11.22
C SER A 40 -10.30 0.78 10.03
N SER A 41 -11.02 1.83 9.65
CA SER A 41 -10.58 2.76 8.62
C SER A 41 -9.21 3.37 8.91
N GLY A 42 -8.85 3.55 10.19
CA GLY A 42 -7.55 4.06 10.59
C GLY A 42 -6.43 3.06 10.31
N GLU A 43 -6.63 1.78 10.67
CA GLU A 43 -5.65 0.72 10.43
C GLU A 43 -5.48 0.46 8.93
N ALA A 44 -6.58 0.46 8.17
CA ALA A 44 -6.53 0.33 6.71
C ALA A 44 -5.72 1.47 6.08
N MET A 45 -5.90 2.71 6.54
CA MET A 45 -5.12 3.84 6.04
C MET A 45 -3.62 3.69 6.36
N VAL A 46 -3.26 3.23 7.55
CA VAL A 46 -1.86 2.95 7.90
C VAL A 46 -1.28 1.88 6.99
N ILE A 47 -1.98 0.75 6.82
CA ILE A 47 -1.54 -0.36 5.96
C ILE A 47 -1.33 0.12 4.52
N LEU A 48 -2.27 0.90 3.97
CA LEU A 48 -2.17 1.43 2.62
C LEU A 48 -0.96 2.37 2.43
N ASN A 49 -0.70 3.27 3.40
CA ASN A 49 0.47 4.14 3.32
C ASN A 49 1.78 3.36 3.45
N VAL A 50 1.85 2.36 4.35
CA VAL A 50 3.00 1.46 4.45
C VAL A 50 3.22 0.68 3.15
N ALA A 51 2.15 0.21 2.51
CA ALA A 51 2.22 -0.48 1.22
C ALA A 51 2.76 0.43 0.10
N LEU A 52 2.35 1.70 0.05
CA LEU A 52 2.88 2.70 -0.90
C LEU A 52 4.36 2.99 -0.66
N LEU A 53 4.80 3.08 0.61
CA LEU A 53 6.21 3.21 0.93
C LEU A 53 7.03 1.99 0.49
N CYS A 54 6.52 0.77 0.73
CA CYS A 54 7.18 -0.47 0.33
C CYS A 54 7.31 -0.63 -1.19
N THR A 55 6.34 -0.12 -1.95
CA THR A 55 6.27 -0.24 -3.41
C THR A 55 6.90 0.94 -4.16
N ASN A 56 7.47 1.91 -3.44
CA ASN A 56 8.08 3.10 -4.02
C ASN A 56 9.11 2.75 -5.11
N ALA A 57 9.10 3.46 -6.23
CA ALA A 57 10.04 3.23 -7.32
C ALA A 57 11.50 3.41 -6.88
N SER A 58 11.76 4.33 -5.95
CA SER A 58 13.09 4.55 -5.38
C SER A 58 13.40 3.55 -4.27
N PRO A 59 14.45 2.73 -4.40
CA PRO A 59 14.84 1.77 -3.35
C PRO A 59 15.24 2.44 -2.03
N THR A 60 15.75 3.67 -2.07
CA THR A 60 16.21 4.41 -0.88
C THR A 60 15.07 4.95 -0.03
N LEU A 61 13.87 5.10 -0.61
CA LEU A 61 12.67 5.55 0.09
C LEU A 61 11.87 4.38 0.67
N ARG A 62 12.21 3.14 0.30
CA ARG A 62 11.54 1.96 0.85
C ARG A 62 12.01 1.74 2.29
N PRO A 63 11.08 1.51 3.24
CA PRO A 63 11.44 1.19 4.60
C PRO A 63 12.15 -0.17 4.67
N THR A 64 13.02 -0.32 5.66
CA THR A 64 13.57 -1.63 6.02
C THR A 64 12.47 -2.51 6.60
N ARG A 65 12.65 -3.84 6.54
CA ARG A 65 11.65 -4.79 7.04
C ARG A 65 11.31 -4.59 8.53
N SER A 66 12.27 -4.20 9.36
CA SER A 66 12.04 -3.89 10.78
C SER A 66 11.22 -2.61 10.96
N GLN A 67 11.45 -1.59 10.14
CA GLN A 67 10.62 -0.39 10.14
C GLN A 67 9.19 -0.72 9.72
N VAL A 68 8.99 -1.57 8.70
CA VAL A 68 7.64 -2.03 8.31
C VAL A 68 6.93 -2.71 9.47
N ALA A 69 7.59 -3.62 10.19
CA ALA A 69 7.00 -4.27 11.36
C ALA A 69 6.62 -3.25 12.45
N SER A 70 7.50 -2.30 12.76
CA SER A 70 7.24 -1.26 13.75
C SER A 70 6.07 -0.32 13.37
N LEU A 71 5.92 0.00 12.08
CA LEU A 71 4.79 0.78 11.55
C LEU A 71 3.46 0.00 11.68
N LEU A 72 3.48 -1.30 11.40
CA LEU A 72 2.29 -2.16 11.50
C LEU A 72 1.90 -2.48 12.96
N GLU A 73 2.88 -2.55 13.86
CA GLU A 73 2.66 -2.72 15.30
C GLU A 73 2.24 -1.42 16.01
N GLY A 74 2.14 -0.30 15.26
CA GLY A 74 1.74 1.00 15.81
C GLY A 74 2.78 1.66 16.71
N GLN A 75 4.03 1.18 16.68
CA GLN A 75 5.13 1.74 17.47
C GLN A 75 5.74 3.00 16.84
N THR A 76 5.59 3.15 15.52
CA THR A 76 6.07 4.30 14.74
C THR A 76 4.94 4.83 13.85
N SER A 77 4.82 6.14 13.68
CA SER A 77 3.88 6.74 12.74
C SER A 77 4.46 6.82 11.33
N VAL A 78 3.61 6.66 10.31
CA VAL A 78 3.94 6.88 8.90
C VAL A 78 4.05 8.37 8.60
#